data_AF-A0A9D6ACS1-F1
#
_entry.id   AF-A0A9D6ACS1-F1
#
_cell.length_a   1.000
_cell.length_b   1.000
_cell.length_c   1.000
_cell.angle_alpha   90.00
_cell.angle_beta   90.00
_cell.angle_gamma   90.00
#
_symmetry.space_group_name_H-M   'P 1'
#
loop_
_entity.id
_entity.type
_entity.pdbx_description
1 polymer ?
#
loop_
_entity_poly.entity_id
_entity_poly.type
_entity_poly.pdbx_seq_one_letter_code
_entity_poly.pdbx_strand_id
1 'polypeptide(L)'
;MPAQAQVSVSFYSHEFGENFPHAFFVMKGRLESGETVDTSFGFTAVNISPGILWGSVKGEVATPKPKYIANSNRHFTVTVDDNKYRQVMELVTKWRNIPQKSYSLGKRNCVHFVSEVIALLGYRFNRDTDFWKKPRSFMEEVLSLNPRLKQ
;
A
#
# COMPACT_ATOMS: atom_id res chain seq x y z
N MET A 1 3.31 -7.77 -31.93
CA MET A 1 2.84 -6.52 -31.28
C MET A 1 3.88 -6.13 -30.25
N PRO A 2 4.39 -4.88 -30.22
CA PRO A 2 5.30 -4.48 -29.15
C PRO A 2 4.53 -4.54 -27.83
N ALA A 3 5.10 -5.22 -26.83
CA ALA A 3 4.50 -5.30 -25.51
C ALA A 3 4.51 -3.88 -24.91
N GLN A 4 3.33 -3.27 -24.74
CA GLN A 4 3.23 -2.01 -24.00
C GLN A 4 3.81 -2.23 -22.60
N ALA A 5 4.87 -1.50 -22.28
CA ALA A 5 5.41 -1.35 -20.94
C ALA A 5 4.26 -1.08 -19.97
N GLN A 6 4.10 -1.96 -19.00
CA GLN A 6 2.97 -1.99 -18.10
C GLN A 6 3.46 -2.49 -16.75
N VAL A 7 3.18 -1.71 -15.70
CA VAL A 7 3.52 -2.06 -14.33
C VAL A 7 2.25 -2.55 -13.64
N SER A 8 2.30 -3.76 -13.11
CA SER A 8 1.26 -4.32 -12.26
C SER A 8 1.44 -3.83 -10.84
N VAL A 9 0.42 -3.19 -10.27
CA VAL A 9 0.34 -2.78 -8.86
C VAL A 9 -0.61 -3.73 -8.15
N SER A 10 -0.07 -4.55 -7.26
CA SER A 10 -0.82 -5.57 -6.51
C SER A 10 -0.95 -5.15 -5.06
N PHE A 11 -2.18 -5.12 -4.54
CA PHE A 11 -2.48 -4.68 -3.18
C PHE A 11 -2.65 -5.89 -2.25
N TYR A 12 -2.03 -5.81 -1.08
CA TYR A 12 -1.96 -6.90 -0.12
C TYR A 12 -2.39 -6.46 1.26
N SER A 13 -2.94 -7.41 2.01
CA SER A 13 -2.99 -7.32 3.47
C SER A 13 -2.24 -8.49 4.10
N HIS A 14 -1.66 -8.26 5.26
CA HIS A 14 -1.20 -9.31 6.15
C HIS A 14 -2.05 -9.28 7.42
N GLU A 15 -2.56 -10.44 7.82
CA GLU A 15 -3.41 -10.57 9.00
C GLU A 15 -2.60 -10.84 10.27
N PHE A 16 -3.30 -10.83 11.41
CA PHE A 16 -2.70 -11.11 12.71
C PHE A 16 -2.03 -12.49 12.76
N GLY A 17 -0.83 -12.50 13.33
CA GLY A 17 0.03 -13.65 13.62
C GLY A 17 1.15 -13.17 14.55
N GLU A 18 2.41 -13.42 14.19
CA GLU A 18 3.56 -12.81 14.89
C GLU A 18 3.73 -11.30 14.60
N ASN A 19 3.06 -10.77 13.58
CA ASN A 19 3.18 -9.37 13.13
C ASN A 19 1.86 -8.59 13.29
N PHE A 20 1.98 -7.27 13.45
CA PHE A 20 0.83 -6.36 13.43
C PHE A 20 0.17 -6.38 12.04
N PRO A 21 -1.17 -6.36 11.91
CA PRO A 21 -1.84 -6.32 10.62
C PRO A 21 -1.30 -5.19 9.74
N HIS A 22 -1.12 -5.48 8.46
CA HIS A 22 -0.49 -4.54 7.55
C HIS A 22 -1.21 -4.47 6.21
N ALA A 23 -1.14 -3.30 5.57
CA ALA A 23 -1.54 -3.06 4.19
C ALA A 23 -0.30 -2.58 3.42
N PHE A 24 -0.07 -3.13 2.23
CA PHE A 24 1.04 -2.71 1.37
C PHE A 24 0.71 -3.01 -0.09
N PHE A 25 1.58 -2.56 -0.99
CA PHE A 25 1.48 -2.91 -2.41
C PHE A 25 2.83 -3.30 -3.00
N VAL A 26 2.77 -4.10 -4.05
CA VAL A 26 3.91 -4.59 -4.83
C VAL A 26 3.76 -4.11 -6.25
N MET A 27 4.81 -3.54 -6.83
CA MET A 27 4.86 -3.10 -8.22
C MET A 27 5.84 -3.99 -8.99
N LYS A 28 5.37 -4.57 -10.10
CA LYS A 28 6.15 -5.43 -10.98
C LYS A 28 5.90 -5.12 -12.44
N GLY A 29 6.95 -5.05 -13.25
CA GLY A 29 6.82 -4.87 -14.69
C GLY A 29 8.06 -4.24 -15.30
N ARG A 30 7.85 -3.55 -16.42
CA ARG A 30 8.91 -2.84 -17.14
C ARG A 30 8.36 -1.52 -17.66
N LEU A 31 9.13 -0.44 -17.50
CA LEU A 31 8.82 0.89 -18.02
C LEU A 31 9.19 1.01 -19.49
N GLU A 32 8.69 2.04 -20.17
CA GLU A 32 9.03 2.32 -21.58
C GLU A 32 10.53 2.61 -21.75
N SER A 33 11.18 3.15 -20.72
CA SER A 33 12.63 3.35 -20.66
C SER A 33 13.43 2.03 -20.70
N GLY A 34 12.77 0.89 -20.51
CA GLY A 34 13.40 -0.42 -20.38
C GLY A 34 13.80 -0.78 -18.95
N GLU A 35 13.60 0.10 -17.97
CA GLU A 35 13.82 -0.15 -16.55
C GLU A 35 12.87 -1.23 -16.02
N THR A 36 13.43 -2.23 -15.32
CA THR A 36 12.64 -3.28 -14.66
C THR A 36 12.17 -2.78 -13.29
N VAL A 37 10.88 -2.94 -13.03
CA VAL A 37 10.26 -2.64 -11.74
C VAL A 37 10.03 -3.95 -10.99
N ASP A 38 10.64 -4.09 -9.82
CA ASP A 38 10.28 -5.10 -8.81
C ASP A 38 10.50 -4.49 -7.43
N THR A 39 9.47 -3.82 -6.92
CA THR A 39 9.54 -3.10 -5.65
C THR A 39 8.25 -3.26 -4.86
N SER A 40 8.31 -2.96 -3.56
CA SER A 40 7.13 -2.98 -2.69
C SER A 40 7.22 -1.90 -1.63
N PHE A 41 6.05 -1.41 -1.20
CA PHE A 41 5.96 -0.31 -0.26
C PHE A 41 4.81 -0.52 0.73
N GLY A 42 5.10 -0.32 2.01
CA GLY A 42 4.13 -0.24 3.09
C GLY A 42 4.57 0.80 4.13
N PHE A 43 3.62 1.48 4.77
CA PHE A 43 3.94 2.48 5.80
C PHE A 43 3.77 1.89 7.20
N THR A 44 4.86 1.86 7.97
CA THR A 44 4.93 1.17 9.27
C THR A 44 5.60 2.04 10.33
N ALA A 45 5.49 1.64 11.59
CA ALA A 45 6.32 2.16 12.67
C ALA A 45 7.73 1.56 12.54
N VAL A 46 8.77 2.40 12.74
CA VAL A 46 10.18 1.95 12.76
C VAL A 46 10.41 0.94 13.88
N ASN A 47 9.80 1.17 15.05
CA ASN A 47 9.85 0.25 16.18
C ASN A 47 8.43 -0.03 16.67
N ILE A 48 8.03 -1.30 16.66
CA ILE A 48 6.76 -1.75 17.24
C ILE A 48 6.91 -1.74 18.76
N SER A 49 6.15 -0.88 19.43
CA SER A 49 6.16 -0.73 20.89
C SER A 49 4.78 -0.36 21.42
N PRO A 50 4.48 -0.57 22.72
CA PRO A 50 3.22 -0.16 23.32
C PRO A 50 2.92 1.34 23.14
N GLY A 51 3.94 2.18 22.97
CA GLY A 51 3.82 3.61 22.72
C GLY A 51 2.95 3.98 21.51
N ILE A 52 2.77 3.06 20.56
CA ILE A 52 1.88 3.19 19.41
C ILE A 52 0.41 3.40 19.83
N LEU A 53 0.00 2.84 20.97
CA LEU A 53 -1.35 3.00 21.51
C LEU A 53 -1.58 4.38 22.13
N TRP A 54 -0.52 5.08 22.51
CA TRP A 54 -0.56 6.34 23.25
C TRP A 54 -0.34 7.57 22.37
N GLY A 55 -0.02 7.39 21.08
CA GLY A 55 0.16 8.52 20.16
C GLY A 55 0.97 8.17 18.93
N SER A 56 1.50 9.21 18.28
CA SER A 56 2.36 9.02 17.11
C SER A 56 3.75 8.52 17.53
N VAL A 57 4.32 7.62 16.72
CA VAL A 57 5.71 7.12 16.82
C VAL A 57 6.48 7.39 15.53
N LYS A 58 7.78 7.10 15.52
CA LYS A 58 8.58 7.19 14.29
C LYS A 58 8.00 6.23 13.24
N GLY A 59 7.67 6.77 12.07
CA GLY A 59 7.16 6.02 10.93
C GLY A 59 8.14 5.98 9.77
N GLU A 60 8.00 4.99 8.90
CA GLU A 60 8.78 4.83 7.68
C GLU A 60 7.97 4.16 6.57
N VAL A 61 8.36 4.43 5.32
CA VAL A 61 7.94 3.62 4.18
C VAL A 61 8.97 2.51 3.99
N ALA A 62 8.59 1.30 4.36
CA ALA A 62 9.41 0.10 4.29
C ALA A 62 9.09 -0.72 3.03
N THR A 63 10.04 -1.57 2.63
CA THR A 63 9.85 -2.57 1.57
C THR A 63 9.64 -3.94 2.21
N PRO A 64 8.40 -4.48 2.16
CA PRO A 64 8.12 -5.83 2.64
C PRO A 64 9.08 -6.88 2.06
N LYS A 65 9.58 -7.78 2.92
CA LYS A 65 10.51 -8.85 2.49
C LYS A 65 9.77 -9.92 1.66
N PRO A 66 10.44 -10.61 0.71
CA PRO A 66 9.79 -11.61 -0.14
C PRO A 66 9.00 -12.68 0.62
N LYS A 67 9.56 -13.23 1.72
CA LYS A 67 8.87 -14.21 2.57
C LYS A 67 7.58 -13.65 3.21
N TYR A 68 7.59 -12.37 3.59
CA TYR A 68 6.42 -11.71 4.14
C TYR A 68 5.32 -11.52 3.08
N ILE A 69 5.71 -11.11 1.86
CA ILE A 69 4.79 -10.98 0.72
C ILE A 69 4.16 -12.34 0.39
N ALA A 70 4.96 -13.41 0.34
CA ALA A 70 4.47 -14.76 0.05
C ALA A 70 3.45 -15.28 1.09
N ASN A 71 3.57 -14.83 2.34
CA ASN A 71 2.65 -15.18 3.42
C ASN A 71 1.53 -14.14 3.62
N SER A 72 1.29 -13.27 2.63
CA SER A 72 0.26 -12.23 2.69
C SER A 72 -0.86 -12.47 1.68
N ASN A 73 -2.02 -11.90 1.95
CA ASN A 73 -3.21 -12.06 1.11
C ASN A 73 -3.19 -10.99 0.03
N ARG A 74 -3.04 -11.39 -1.23
CA ARG A 74 -3.26 -10.50 -2.37
C ARG A 74 -4.76 -10.29 -2.58
N HIS A 75 -5.20 -9.04 -2.67
CA HIS A 75 -6.61 -8.69 -2.86
C HIS A 75 -6.95 -8.43 -4.31
N PHE A 76 -6.19 -7.56 -4.97
CA PHE A 76 -6.39 -7.24 -6.38
C PHE A 76 -5.11 -6.71 -7.01
N THR A 77 -5.08 -6.74 -8.33
CA THR A 77 -3.98 -6.21 -9.15
C THR A 77 -4.55 -5.29 -10.21
N VAL A 78 -3.88 -4.17 -10.43
CA VAL A 78 -4.22 -3.20 -11.47
C VAL A 78 -2.98 -2.91 -12.30
N THR A 79 -3.17 -2.65 -13.58
CA THR A 79 -2.07 -2.29 -14.46
C THR A 79 -2.04 -0.79 -14.66
N VAL A 80 -0.83 -0.21 -14.62
CA VAL A 80 -0.61 1.22 -14.77
C VAL A 80 0.45 1.50 -15.84
N ASP A 81 0.34 2.66 -16.48
CA ASP A 81 1.35 3.20 -17.38
C ASP A 81 2.49 3.89 -16.60
N ASP A 82 3.51 4.33 -17.33
CA ASP A 82 4.68 5.02 -16.80
C ASP A 82 4.32 6.33 -16.06
N ASN A 83 3.24 7.01 -16.46
CA ASN A 83 2.81 8.25 -15.83
C ASN A 83 2.24 7.95 -14.43
N LYS A 84 1.31 7.00 -14.34
CA LYS A 84 0.73 6.56 -13.07
C LYS A 84 1.77 5.92 -12.16
N TYR A 85 2.71 5.15 -12.70
CA TYR A 85 3.86 4.66 -11.94
C TYR A 85 4.64 5.81 -11.29
N ARG A 86 5.01 6.85 -12.05
CA ARG A 86 5.74 8.02 -11.52
C ARG A 86 4.95 8.75 -10.43
N GLN A 87 3.65 8.96 -10.63
CA GLN A 87 2.77 9.55 -9.60
C GLN A 87 2.76 8.72 -8.31
N VAL A 88 2.71 7.38 -8.40
CA VAL A 88 2.80 6.51 -7.22
C VAL A 88 4.16 6.66 -6.53
N MET A 89 5.26 6.76 -7.29
CA MET A 89 6.61 6.94 -6.73
C MET A 89 6.80 8.31 -6.06
N GLU A 90 6.18 9.36 -6.58
CA GLU A 90 6.13 10.68 -5.94
C GLU A 90 5.37 10.61 -4.61
N LEU A 91 4.24 9.89 -4.57
CA LEU A 91 3.47 9.68 -3.35
C LEU A 91 4.27 8.89 -2.30
N VAL A 92 4.95 7.81 -2.72
CA VAL A 92 5.89 7.05 -1.87
C VAL A 92 6.94 7.97 -1.26
N THR A 93 7.54 8.85 -2.07
CA THR A 93 8.56 9.80 -1.62
C THR A 93 8.00 10.82 -0.63
N LYS A 94 6.80 11.36 -0.90
CA LYS A 94 6.09 12.26 0.01
C LYS A 94 5.88 11.59 1.38
N TRP A 95 5.42 10.34 1.40
CA TRP A 95 5.20 9.58 2.63
C TRP A 95 6.49 9.26 3.39
N ARG A 96 7.57 8.94 2.67
CA ARG A 96 8.90 8.72 3.25
C ARG A 96 9.44 9.97 3.96
N ASN A 97 9.13 11.15 3.43
CA ASN A 97 9.66 12.44 3.90
C ASN A 97 8.77 13.16 4.92
N ILE A 98 7.71 12.52 5.45
CA ILE A 98 6.85 13.15 6.47
C ILE A 98 7.66 13.45 7.74
N PRO A 99 7.57 14.69 8.29
CA PRO A 99 8.18 15.03 9.57
C PRO A 99 7.77 14.09 10.70
N GLN A 100 8.74 13.69 11.51
CA GLN A 100 8.53 12.73 12.59
C GLN A 100 8.03 13.42 13.86
N LYS A 101 7.19 12.77 14.68
CA LYS A 101 6.70 11.39 14.62
C LYS A 101 5.51 11.25 13.65
N SER A 102 5.63 10.38 12.64
CA SER A 102 4.68 10.34 11.52
C SER A 102 3.65 9.20 11.58
N TYR A 103 3.93 8.08 12.27
CA TYR A 103 3.05 6.91 12.30
C TYR A 103 2.09 6.94 13.49
N SER A 104 0.80 6.67 13.27
CA SER A 104 -0.23 6.53 14.30
C SER A 104 -1.33 5.58 13.84
N LEU A 105 -1.80 4.70 14.72
CA LEU A 105 -2.88 3.74 14.41
C LEU A 105 -4.17 4.40 13.92
N GLY A 106 -4.51 5.59 14.41
CA GLY A 106 -5.80 6.23 14.11
C GLY A 106 -5.74 7.32 13.06
N LYS A 107 -4.56 7.85 12.75
CA LYS A 107 -4.42 9.08 11.94
C LYS A 107 -3.55 8.93 10.70
N ARG A 108 -2.57 8.02 10.74
CA ARG A 108 -1.60 7.84 9.67
C ARG A 108 -0.88 6.51 9.81
N ASN A 109 -1.39 5.50 9.12
CA ASN A 109 -0.87 4.13 9.16
C ASN A 109 -0.84 3.54 7.73
N CYS A 110 -0.57 2.24 7.63
CA CYS A 110 -0.55 1.51 6.36
C CYS A 110 -1.83 1.64 5.52
N VAL A 111 -3.01 1.63 6.16
CA VAL A 111 -4.31 1.75 5.47
C VAL A 111 -4.46 3.13 4.84
N HIS A 112 -4.08 4.19 5.56
CA HIS A 112 -4.12 5.56 5.03
C HIS A 112 -3.19 5.70 3.81
N PHE A 113 -1.96 5.17 3.92
CA PHE A 113 -1.00 5.20 2.82
C PHE A 113 -1.54 4.50 1.57
N VAL A 114 -2.05 3.27 1.74
CA VAL A 114 -2.62 2.51 0.63
C VAL A 114 -3.88 3.17 0.07
N SER A 115 -4.72 3.79 0.90
CA SER A 115 -5.92 4.51 0.44
C SER A 115 -5.58 5.67 -0.50
N GLU A 116 -4.49 6.41 -0.24
CA GLU A 116 -4.03 7.49 -1.12
C GLU A 116 -3.54 6.94 -2.47
N VAL A 117 -2.86 5.78 -2.48
CA VAL A 117 -2.46 5.10 -3.72
C VAL A 117 -3.70 4.63 -4.49
N ILE A 118 -4.68 4.01 -3.83
CA ILE A 118 -5.94 3.55 -4.44
C ILE A 118 -6.68 4.73 -5.10
N ALA A 119 -6.83 5.85 -4.38
CA ALA A 119 -7.45 7.05 -4.93
C ALA A 119 -6.65 7.65 -6.10
N LEU A 120 -5.32 7.70 -6.00
CA LEU A 120 -4.44 8.20 -7.06
C LEU A 120 -4.60 7.37 -8.35
N LEU A 121 -4.79 6.05 -8.22
CA LEU A 121 -5.04 5.15 -9.34
C LEU A 121 -6.49 5.21 -9.86
N GLY A 122 -7.36 6.05 -9.28
CA GLY A 122 -8.73 6.29 -9.73
C GLY A 122 -9.76 5.30 -9.17
N TYR A 123 -9.40 4.51 -8.16
CA TYR A 123 -10.31 3.56 -7.52
C TYR A 123 -10.99 4.17 -6.30
N ARG A 124 -12.20 3.69 -6.02
CA ARG A 124 -13.03 4.18 -4.91
C ARG A 124 -12.62 3.53 -3.60
N PHE A 125 -12.69 4.28 -2.52
CA PHE A 125 -12.70 3.76 -1.16
C PHE A 125 -13.64 4.63 -0.32
N ASN A 126 -14.14 4.10 0.79
CA ASN A 126 -14.97 4.86 1.72
C ASN A 126 -14.11 5.75 2.61
N ARG A 127 -14.26 7.08 2.49
CA ARG A 127 -13.50 8.05 3.30
C ARG A 127 -13.90 8.03 4.78
N ASP A 128 -15.11 7.55 5.06
CA ASP A 128 -15.69 7.45 6.41
C ASP A 128 -15.64 6.00 6.93
N THR A 129 -14.73 5.19 6.42
CA THR A 129 -14.60 3.78 6.80
C THR A 129 -14.24 3.61 8.28
N ASP A 130 -14.83 2.61 8.93
CA ASP A 130 -14.42 2.16 10.27
C ASP A 130 -13.18 1.25 10.23
N PHE A 131 -12.69 0.91 9.04
CA PHE A 131 -11.63 -0.08 8.83
C PHE A 131 -10.22 0.51 8.77
N TRP A 132 -10.02 1.75 9.24
CA TRP A 132 -8.70 2.39 9.28
C TRP A 132 -7.62 1.60 10.02
N LYS A 133 -8.01 0.68 10.93
CA LYS A 133 -7.10 -0.20 11.69
C LYS A 133 -7.22 -1.68 11.27
N LYS A 134 -7.99 -1.98 10.23
CA LYS A 134 -8.31 -3.35 9.79
C LYS A 134 -7.95 -3.51 8.30
N PRO A 135 -6.66 -3.70 7.96
CA PRO A 135 -6.18 -3.78 6.58
C PRO A 135 -6.99 -4.70 5.66
N ARG A 136 -7.32 -5.91 6.12
CA ARG A 136 -8.12 -6.86 5.33
C ARG A 136 -9.53 -6.31 5.06
N SER A 137 -10.26 -5.93 6.10
CA SER A 137 -11.63 -5.42 5.96
C SER A 137 -11.68 -4.16 5.09
N PHE A 138 -10.66 -3.29 5.17
CA PHE A 138 -10.54 -2.14 4.28
C PHE A 138 -10.39 -2.55 2.80
N MET A 139 -9.54 -3.53 2.50
CA MET A 139 -9.36 -4.02 1.12
C MET A 139 -10.63 -4.69 0.58
N GLU A 140 -11.34 -5.44 1.43
CA GLU A 140 -12.62 -6.05 1.09
C GLU A 140 -13.70 -4.98 0.80
N GLU A 141 -13.73 -3.89 1.58
CA GLU A 141 -14.60 -2.75 1.32
C GLU A 141 -14.25 -2.07 -0.03
N VAL A 142 -12.96 -1.86 -0.31
CA VAL A 142 -12.50 -1.34 -1.62
C VAL A 142 -12.98 -2.23 -2.77
N LEU A 143 -12.83 -3.55 -2.67
CA LEU A 143 -13.33 -4.49 -3.67
C LEU A 143 -14.86 -4.42 -3.85
N SER A 144 -15.61 -4.21 -2.76
CA SER A 144 -17.07 -4.03 -2.82
C SER A 144 -17.47 -2.77 -3.60
N LEU A 145 -16.69 -1.68 -3.45
CA LEU A 145 -16.93 -0.39 -4.10
C LEU A 145 -16.42 -0.33 -5.55
N ASN A 146 -15.59 -1.29 -5.95
CA ASN A 146 -15.02 -1.39 -7.30
C ASN A 146 -15.26 -2.80 -7.87
N PRO A 147 -16.49 -3.16 -8.28
CA PRO A 147 -16.83 -4.52 -8.73
C PRO A 147 -15.98 -5.05 -9.89
N ARG A 148 -15.40 -4.16 -10.71
CA ARG A 148 -14.50 -4.53 -11.81
C ARG A 148 -13.11 -5.03 -11.37
N LEU A 149 -12.76 -4.85 -10.10
CA LEU A 149 -11.51 -5.35 -9.51
C LEU A 149 -11.63 -6.77 -8.95
N LYS A 150 -12.86 -7.28 -8.75
CA LYS A 150 -13.07 -8.66 -8.35
C LYS A 150 -12.66 -9.56 -9.51
N GLN A 151 -11.50 -10.21 -9.38
CA GLN A 151 -11.04 -11.26 -10.27
C GLN A 151 -11.17 -12.60 -9.57
#